data_AF-A0A7X8DFY3-F1
#
_entry.id   AF-A0A7X8DFY3-F1
#
_cell.length_a   1.000
_cell.length_b   1.000
_cell.length_c   1.000
_cell.angle_alpha   90.00
_cell.angle_beta   90.00
_cell.angle_gamma   90.00
#
_symmetry.space_group_name_H-M   'P 1'
#
loop_
_entity.id
_entity.type
_entity.pdbx_description
1 polymer ?
#
loop_
_entity_poly.entity_id
_entity_poly.type
_entity_poly.pdbx_seq_one_letter_code
_entity_poly.pdbx_strand_id
1 'polypeptide(L)'
;MIGRQETVIVLEATIDDMNPEIYSYLLDTLIKKEGALDAYLTPIYMKKSRPANLLSIICREEQLEKLLETVFRETTTLGVRVREEQRRVLPRGFAMVETPWGEVKVKIGFLDENKREIVQYAPEYEACRHISEKHGVPLKEVYTSALQAFVQQKIHEENGRNRG
;
A
#
# COMPACT_ATOMS: atom_id res chain seq x y z
N MET A 1 6.50 -4.24 -22.09
CA MET A 1 5.26 -3.60 -21.57
C MET A 1 5.55 -3.10 -20.18
N ILE A 2 5.16 -1.87 -19.84
CA ILE A 2 5.39 -1.29 -18.51
C ILE A 2 4.44 -1.91 -17.51
N GLY A 3 4.99 -2.45 -16.42
CA GLY A 3 4.25 -3.10 -15.36
C GLY A 3 3.45 -4.34 -15.78
N ARG A 4 3.13 -5.17 -14.79
CA ARG A 4 2.17 -6.26 -14.93
C ARG A 4 0.77 -5.70 -15.03
N GLN A 5 -0.02 -6.17 -16.00
CA GLN A 5 -1.46 -5.93 -15.98
C GLN A 5 -2.14 -6.98 -15.10
N GLU A 6 -3.04 -6.54 -14.23
CA GLU A 6 -3.95 -7.39 -13.47
C GLU A 6 -5.32 -6.73 -13.40
N THR A 7 -6.35 -7.54 -13.14
CA THR A 7 -7.70 -7.06 -12.88
C THR A 7 -7.94 -7.02 -11.38
N VAL A 8 -8.58 -5.95 -10.91
CA VAL A 8 -9.01 -5.78 -9.53
C VAL A 8 -10.50 -5.43 -9.51
N ILE A 9 -11.13 -5.63 -8.37
CA ILE A 9 -12.52 -5.23 -8.15
C ILE A 9 -12.54 -4.00 -7.26
N VAL A 10 -13.36 -3.03 -7.62
CA VAL A 10 -13.63 -1.83 -6.82
C VAL A 10 -15.05 -1.90 -6.27
N LEU A 11 -15.15 -1.82 -4.95
CA LEU A 11 -16.41 -1.75 -4.22
C LEU A 11 -16.60 -0.34 -3.69
N GLU A 12 -17.81 0.20 -3.85
CA GLU A 12 -18.13 1.55 -3.42
C GLU A 12 -19.50 1.64 -2.73
N ALA A 13 -19.52 2.25 -1.54
CA ALA A 13 -20.73 2.52 -0.77
C ALA A 13 -20.72 3.96 -0.25
N THR A 14 -21.86 4.63 -0.34
CA THR A 14 -22.02 5.97 0.24
C THR A 14 -22.75 5.86 1.57
N ILE A 15 -22.19 6.44 2.63
CA ILE A 15 -22.63 6.26 4.01
C ILE A 15 -22.77 7.64 4.68
N ASP A 16 -23.97 8.01 5.10
CA ASP A 16 -24.32 9.35 5.66
C ASP A 16 -24.91 9.32 7.09
N ASP A 17 -25.10 8.14 7.66
CA ASP A 17 -25.79 7.91 8.93
C ASP A 17 -25.08 6.91 9.86
N MET A 18 -23.82 6.61 9.60
CA MET A 18 -22.98 5.77 10.46
C MET A 18 -22.20 6.59 11.49
N ASN A 19 -21.97 6.04 12.69
CA ASN A 19 -21.06 6.63 13.68
C ASN A 19 -19.63 6.74 13.08
N PRO A 20 -19.04 7.95 13.01
CA PRO A 20 -17.70 8.14 12.44
C PRO A 20 -16.57 7.36 13.13
N GLU A 21 -16.71 7.02 14.41
CA GLU A 21 -15.70 6.25 15.15
C GLU A 21 -15.52 4.83 14.59
N ILE A 22 -16.55 4.28 13.95
CA ILE A 22 -16.54 2.92 13.37
C ILE A 22 -15.61 2.83 12.16
N TYR A 23 -15.39 3.93 11.43
CA TYR A 23 -14.56 3.92 10.22
C TYR A 23 -13.13 3.44 10.47
N SER A 24 -12.53 3.80 11.61
CA SER A 24 -11.18 3.35 11.92
C SER A 24 -11.10 1.83 12.06
N TYR A 25 -12.07 1.24 12.76
CA TYR A 25 -12.19 -0.21 12.92
C TYR A 25 -12.49 -0.89 11.58
N LEU A 26 -13.39 -0.32 10.79
CA LEU A 26 -13.77 -0.85 9.49
C LEU A 26 -12.58 -0.90 8.53
N LEU A 27 -11.84 0.21 8.36
CA LEU A 27 -10.69 0.26 7.46
C LEU A 27 -9.61 -0.75 7.86
N ASP A 28 -9.32 -0.85 9.16
CA ASP A 28 -8.38 -1.85 9.69
C ASP A 28 -8.85 -3.28 9.41
N THR A 29 -10.14 -3.56 9.59
CA THR A 29 -10.73 -4.87 9.34
C THR A 29 -10.62 -5.23 7.86
N LEU A 30 -11.07 -4.34 6.97
CA LEU A 30 -11.03 -4.54 5.52
C LEU A 30 -9.61 -4.83 5.01
N ILE A 31 -8.61 -4.07 5.47
CA ILE A 31 -7.23 -4.21 4.99
C ILE A 31 -6.52 -5.38 5.68
N LYS A 32 -6.49 -5.42 7.02
CA LYS A 32 -5.63 -6.36 7.77
C LYS A 32 -6.23 -7.75 7.89
N LYS A 33 -7.56 -7.86 8.05
CA LYS A 33 -8.25 -9.14 8.30
C LYS A 33 -8.87 -9.73 7.05
N GLU A 34 -9.49 -8.88 6.24
CA GLU A 34 -10.18 -9.31 5.02
C GLU A 34 -9.26 -9.30 3.78
N GLY A 35 -8.14 -8.59 3.87
CA GLY A 35 -7.07 -8.61 2.88
C GLY A 35 -7.29 -7.68 1.70
N ALA A 36 -8.18 -6.69 1.80
CA ALA A 36 -8.34 -5.67 0.77
C ALA A 36 -6.98 -5.10 0.36
N LEU A 37 -6.79 -4.89 -0.94
CA LEU A 37 -5.57 -4.29 -1.48
C LEU A 37 -5.44 -2.83 -1.06
N ASP A 38 -6.57 -2.15 -0.91
CA ASP A 38 -6.68 -0.79 -0.38
C ASP A 38 -8.11 -0.52 0.11
N ALA A 39 -8.27 0.38 1.07
CA ALA A 39 -9.57 0.88 1.51
C ALA A 39 -9.43 2.32 2.02
N TYR A 40 -10.30 3.22 1.59
CA TYR A 40 -10.24 4.63 1.98
C TYR A 40 -11.63 5.30 1.95
N LEU A 41 -11.68 6.50 2.52
CA LEU A 41 -12.88 7.33 2.59
C LEU A 41 -12.67 8.61 1.77
N THR A 42 -13.70 9.00 1.02
CA THR A 42 -13.78 10.31 0.38
C THR A 42 -14.98 11.08 0.95
N PRO A 43 -14.78 12.25 1.57
CA PRO A 43 -15.90 13.05 2.06
C PRO A 43 -16.68 13.62 0.87
N ILE A 44 -18.01 13.47 0.90
CA ILE A 44 -18.91 13.97 -0.14
C ILE A 44 -20.15 14.62 0.47
N TYR A 45 -20.91 15.33 -0.37
CA TYR A 45 -22.25 15.81 -0.02
C TYR A 45 -23.30 15.07 -0.84
N MET A 46 -24.36 14.63 -0.19
CA MET A 46 -25.52 14.01 -0.82
C MET A 46 -26.64 15.03 -1.05
N LYS A 47 -27.76 14.56 -1.62
CA LYS A 47 -29.00 15.36 -1.75
C LYS A 47 -29.37 16.02 -0.42
N LYS A 48 -29.99 17.21 -0.49
CA LYS A 48 -30.32 18.03 0.70
C LYS A 48 -29.09 18.44 1.53
N SER A 49 -27.91 18.51 0.91
CA SER A 49 -26.66 18.95 1.53
C SER A 49 -26.24 18.13 2.75
N ARG A 50 -26.57 16.83 2.77
CA ARG A 50 -26.18 15.94 3.87
C ARG A 50 -24.73 15.49 3.68
N PRO A 51 -23.83 15.73 4.65
CA PRO A 51 -22.48 15.19 4.61
C PRO A 51 -22.50 13.66 4.64
N ALA A 52 -21.61 13.03 3.88
CA ALA A 52 -21.46 11.59 3.81
C ALA A 52 -20.00 11.22 3.52
N ASN A 53 -19.66 9.94 3.70
CA ASN A 53 -18.41 9.38 3.20
C ASN A 53 -18.70 8.37 2.09
N LEU A 54 -17.95 8.45 1.00
CA LEU A 54 -17.80 7.35 0.05
C LEU A 54 -16.71 6.42 0.57
N LEU A 55 -17.09 5.21 0.95
CA LEU A 55 -16.18 4.09 1.19
C LEU A 55 -15.79 3.49 -0.16
N SER A 56 -14.50 3.46 -0.44
CA SER A 56 -13.92 2.81 -1.62
C SER A 56 -12.98 1.69 -1.16
N ILE A 57 -13.15 0.50 -1.73
CA ILE A 57 -12.35 -0.69 -1.42
C ILE A 57 -11.85 -1.27 -2.73
N ILE A 58 -10.57 -1.60 -2.79
CA ILE A 58 -9.96 -2.30 -3.93
C ILE A 58 -9.55 -3.69 -3.47
N CYS A 59 -9.96 -4.73 -4.18
CA CYS A 59 -9.65 -6.11 -3.81
C CYS A 59 -9.39 -7.00 -5.02
N ARG A 60 -8.91 -8.21 -4.75
CA ARG A 60 -8.90 -9.29 -5.75
C ARG A 60 -10.27 -9.94 -5.81
N GLU A 61 -10.54 -10.65 -6.90
CA GLU A 61 -11.82 -11.32 -7.13
C GLU A 61 -12.17 -12.32 -6.02
N GLU A 62 -11.18 -13.09 -5.54
CA GLU A 62 -11.36 -14.08 -4.48
C GLU A 62 -11.75 -13.49 -3.11
N GLN A 63 -11.66 -12.16 -2.94
CA GLN A 63 -11.98 -11.46 -1.70
C GLN A 63 -13.36 -10.79 -1.71
N LEU A 64 -14.00 -10.72 -2.88
CA LEU A 64 -15.21 -9.93 -3.12
C LEU A 64 -16.32 -10.25 -2.11
N GLU A 65 -16.74 -11.52 -2.03
CA GLU A 65 -17.87 -11.94 -1.21
C GLU A 65 -17.63 -11.65 0.29
N LYS A 66 -16.41 -11.90 0.77
CA LYS A 66 -16.03 -11.68 2.16
C LYS A 66 -16.04 -10.19 2.54
N LEU A 67 -15.56 -9.34 1.62
CA LEU A 67 -15.58 -7.89 1.81
C LEU A 67 -17.00 -7.32 1.74
N LEU A 68 -17.84 -7.81 0.82
CA LEU A 68 -19.26 -7.46 0.79
C LEU A 68 -19.96 -7.80 2.11
N GLU A 69 -19.74 -9.01 2.62
CA GLU A 69 -20.30 -9.42 3.91
C GLU A 69 -19.86 -8.47 5.04
N THR A 70 -18.57 -8.14 5.11
CA THR A 70 -18.04 -7.21 6.11
C THR A 70 -18.71 -5.83 5.99
N VAL A 71 -18.82 -5.29 4.77
CA VAL A 71 -19.43 -3.97 4.53
C VAL A 71 -20.90 -3.96 4.96
N PHE A 72 -21.68 -5.00 4.63
CA PHE A 72 -23.09 -5.05 5.01
C PHE A 72 -23.31 -5.29 6.51
N ARG A 73 -22.37 -5.95 7.21
CA ARG A 73 -22.47 -6.19 8.65
C ARG A 73 -22.05 -4.98 9.48
N GLU A 74 -20.99 -4.29 9.06
CA GLU A 74 -20.30 -3.28 9.87
C GLU A 74 -20.72 -1.85 9.51
N THR A 75 -21.53 -1.67 8.46
CA THR A 75 -21.99 -0.34 8.02
C THR A 75 -23.50 -0.26 7.91
N THR A 76 -24.01 0.96 7.77
CA THR A 76 -25.44 1.23 7.56
C THR A 76 -25.85 1.14 6.09
N THR A 77 -24.93 0.85 5.16
CA THR A 77 -25.26 0.81 3.73
C THR A 77 -26.21 -0.35 3.42
N LEU A 78 -27.16 -0.10 2.54
CA LEU A 78 -28.07 -1.12 1.99
C LEU A 78 -27.62 -1.64 0.61
N GLY A 79 -26.54 -1.07 0.05
CA GLY A 79 -26.06 -1.44 -1.26
C GLY A 79 -24.60 -1.06 -1.48
N VAL A 80 -23.94 -1.83 -2.33
CA VAL A 80 -22.56 -1.62 -2.75
C VAL A 80 -22.51 -1.68 -4.28
N ARG A 81 -21.84 -0.71 -4.90
CA ARG A 81 -21.53 -0.74 -6.33
C ARG A 81 -20.25 -1.53 -6.53
N VAL A 82 -20.24 -2.42 -7.51
CA VAL A 82 -19.10 -3.28 -7.83
C VAL A 82 -18.72 -3.08 -9.29
N ARG A 83 -17.43 -2.91 -9.57
CA ARG A 83 -16.89 -2.85 -10.93
C ARG A 83 -15.54 -3.54 -11.00
N GLU A 84 -15.22 -4.09 -12.16
CA GLU A 84 -13.87 -4.53 -12.49
C GLU A 84 -13.04 -3.37 -13.05
N GLU A 85 -11.77 -3.31 -12.69
CA GLU A 85 -10.84 -2.29 -13.15
C GLU A 85 -9.48 -2.89 -13.50
N GLN A 86 -8.87 -2.40 -14.58
CA GLN A 86 -7.54 -2.84 -15.02
C GLN A 86 -6.47 -2.04 -14.28
N ARG A 87 -5.55 -2.74 -13.62
CA ARG A 87 -4.46 -2.15 -12.86
C ARG A 87 -3.11 -2.53 -13.47
N ARG A 88 -2.20 -1.56 -13.58
CA ARG A 88 -0.80 -1.80 -13.92
C ARG A 88 0.05 -1.71 -12.66
N VAL A 89 0.79 -2.76 -12.35
CA VAL A 89 1.61 -2.85 -11.14
C VAL A 89 3.06 -3.13 -11.52
N LEU A 90 3.98 -2.30 -11.02
CA LEU A 90 5.41 -2.58 -11.18
C LEU A 90 5.77 -3.86 -10.43
N PRO A 91 6.52 -4.79 -11.05
CA PRO A 91 7.12 -5.90 -10.34
C PRO A 91 7.92 -5.37 -9.16
N ARG A 92 7.80 -6.05 -8.03
CA ARG A 92 8.41 -5.63 -6.77
C ARG A 92 9.55 -6.57 -6.39
N GLY A 93 10.52 -6.02 -5.69
CA GLY A 93 11.59 -6.77 -5.03
C GLY A 93 11.92 -6.12 -3.70
N PHE A 94 12.84 -6.76 -2.99
CA PHE A 94 13.40 -6.22 -1.77
C PHE A 94 14.92 -6.41 -1.78
N ALA A 95 15.64 -5.42 -1.29
CA ALA A 95 17.04 -5.56 -0.91
C ALA A 95 17.17 -5.31 0.58
N MET A 96 18.08 -6.02 1.22
CA MET A 96 18.47 -5.71 2.59
C MET A 96 19.72 -4.85 2.54
N VAL A 97 19.76 -3.80 3.35
CA VAL A 97 20.91 -2.90 3.46
C VAL A 97 21.31 -2.71 4.92
N GLU A 98 22.60 -2.66 5.17
CA GLU A 98 23.12 -2.38 6.49
C GLU A 98 23.14 -0.87 6.76
N THR A 99 22.60 -0.47 7.90
CA THR A 99 22.77 0.87 8.47
C THR A 99 23.59 0.77 9.77
N PRO A 100 24.12 1.89 10.30
CA PRO A 100 24.83 1.88 11.59
C PRO A 100 24.01 1.34 12.77
N TRP A 101 22.68 1.27 12.62
CA TRP A 101 21.75 0.86 13.67
C TRP A 101 21.03 -0.45 13.38
N GLY A 102 21.37 -1.13 12.28
CA GLY A 102 20.80 -2.42 11.92
C GLY A 102 20.41 -2.52 10.45
N GLU A 103 19.94 -3.71 10.09
CA GLU A 103 19.52 -4.03 8.74
C GLU A 103 18.15 -3.42 8.43
N VAL A 104 18.04 -2.76 7.28
CA VAL A 104 16.80 -2.17 6.79
C VAL A 104 16.43 -2.82 5.47
N LYS A 105 15.17 -3.23 5.35
CA LYS A 105 14.61 -3.70 4.10
C LYS A 105 14.23 -2.52 3.21
N VAL A 106 14.62 -2.57 1.95
CA VAL A 106 14.32 -1.54 0.94
C VAL A 106 13.39 -2.16 -0.09
N LYS A 107 12.20 -1.59 -0.25
CA LYS A 107 11.24 -1.96 -1.30
C LYS A 107 11.75 -1.43 -2.63
N ILE A 108 11.74 -2.27 -3.66
CA ILE A 108 12.20 -1.95 -5.02
C ILE A 108 11.05 -2.13 -6.00
N GLY A 109 10.91 -1.21 -6.96
CA GLY A 109 10.00 -1.31 -8.09
C GLY A 109 10.78 -1.32 -9.41
N PHE A 110 10.46 -2.29 -10.26
CA PHE A 110 11.07 -2.46 -11.58
C PHE A 110 10.14 -1.98 -12.69
N LEU A 111 10.69 -1.41 -13.77
CA LEU A 111 9.88 -0.87 -14.87
C LEU A 111 9.07 -1.97 -15.58
N ASP A 112 9.64 -3.16 -15.70
CA ASP A 112 9.04 -4.33 -16.35
C ASP A 112 9.36 -5.66 -15.64
N GLU A 113 8.75 -6.74 -16.13
CA GLU A 113 8.88 -8.10 -15.60
C GLU A 113 10.30 -8.68 -15.67
N ASN A 114 11.18 -8.15 -16.53
CA ASN A 114 12.55 -8.62 -16.63
C ASN A 114 13.41 -8.13 -15.47
N LYS A 115 12.89 -7.20 -14.65
CA LYS A 115 13.55 -6.66 -13.45
C LYS A 115 14.95 -6.11 -13.70
N ARG A 116 15.18 -5.59 -14.92
CA ARG A 116 16.49 -5.04 -15.33
C ARG A 116 16.70 -3.62 -14.85
N GLU A 117 15.64 -2.82 -14.86
CA GLU A 117 15.69 -1.41 -14.52
C GLU A 117 14.90 -1.13 -13.24
N ILE A 118 15.61 -0.66 -12.22
CA ILE A 118 15.02 -0.17 -10.97
C ILE A 118 14.61 1.29 -11.16
N VAL A 119 13.31 1.55 -11.08
CA VAL A 119 12.73 2.90 -11.26
C VAL A 119 12.16 3.49 -9.96
N GLN A 120 11.98 2.66 -8.94
CA GLN A 120 11.49 3.07 -7.62
C GLN A 120 12.23 2.30 -6.53
N TYR A 121 12.56 2.98 -5.44
CA TYR A 121 13.07 2.35 -4.24
C TYR A 121 12.78 3.19 -3.00
N ALA A 122 12.44 2.53 -1.89
CA ALA A 122 12.14 3.18 -0.63
C ALA A 122 12.45 2.24 0.55
N PRO A 123 13.25 2.68 1.54
CA PRO A 123 13.35 2.00 2.83
C PRO A 123 11.97 1.72 3.45
N GLU A 124 11.82 0.55 4.07
CA GLU A 124 10.57 0.15 4.71
C GLU A 124 10.36 0.96 6.00
N TYR A 125 9.31 1.79 6.02
CA TYR A 125 9.05 2.74 7.09
C TYR A 125 9.00 2.09 8.48
N GLU A 126 8.28 0.98 8.63
CA GLU A 126 8.14 0.30 9.93
C GLU A 126 9.49 -0.23 10.44
N ALA A 127 10.36 -0.72 9.56
CA ALA A 127 11.71 -1.14 9.94
C ALA A 127 12.55 0.07 10.41
N CYS A 128 12.50 1.18 9.66
CA CYS A 128 13.19 2.41 10.05
C CYS A 128 12.65 2.97 11.38
N ARG A 129 11.34 2.91 11.59
CA ARG A 129 10.67 3.34 12.82
C ARG A 129 11.09 2.50 14.01
N HIS A 130 11.07 1.17 13.87
CA HIS A 130 11.49 0.27 14.94
C HIS A 130 12.95 0.51 15.36
N ILE A 131 13.85 0.68 14.39
CA ILE A 131 15.25 1.01 14.64
C ILE A 131 15.39 2.37 15.33
N SER A 132 14.66 3.39 14.84
CA SER A 132 14.64 4.73 15.43
C SER A 132 14.24 4.70 16.91
N GLU A 133 13.13 4.02 17.23
CA GLU A 133 12.63 3.88 18.60
C GLU A 133 13.60 3.09 19.49
N LYS A 134 14.19 2.00 18.96
CA LYS A 134 15.12 1.14 19.70
C LYS A 134 16.45 1.82 20.05
N HIS A 135 16.99 2.63 19.12
CA HIS A 135 18.31 3.23 19.26
C HIS A 135 18.27 4.71 19.68
N GLY A 136 17.09 5.31 19.80
CA GLY A 136 16.93 6.71 20.18
C GLY A 136 17.47 7.68 19.13
N VAL A 137 17.47 7.28 17.87
CA VAL A 137 17.97 8.09 16.74
C VAL A 137 16.81 8.62 15.90
N PRO A 138 16.91 9.82 15.30
CA PRO A 138 15.83 10.36 14.47
C PRO A 138 15.49 9.44 13.30
N LEU A 139 14.20 9.16 13.09
CA LEU A 139 13.70 8.34 11.99
C LEU A 139 14.25 8.79 10.62
N LYS A 140 14.34 10.11 10.41
CA LYS A 140 14.89 10.70 9.19
C LYS A 140 16.32 10.23 8.91
N GLU A 141 17.15 10.11 9.96
CA GLU A 141 18.54 9.67 9.81
C GLU A 141 18.62 8.18 9.45
N VAL A 142 17.82 7.33 10.10
CA VAL A 142 17.73 5.90 9.76
C VAL A 142 17.29 5.71 8.31
N TYR A 143 16.25 6.42 7.89
CA TYR A 143 15.72 6.35 6.54
C TYR A 143 16.75 6.83 5.50
N THR A 144 17.41 7.97 5.76
CA THR A 144 18.46 8.50 4.87
C THR A 144 19.66 7.56 4.79
N SER A 145 20.09 6.97 5.92
CA SER A 145 21.21 6.01 5.95
C SER A 145 20.89 4.75 5.12
N ALA A 146 19.69 4.18 5.29
CA ALA A 146 19.26 3.04 4.48
C ALA A 146 19.20 3.38 2.98
N LEU A 147 18.69 4.58 2.64
CA LEU A 147 18.64 5.03 1.25
C LEU A 147 20.05 5.16 0.64
N GLN A 148 20.99 5.76 1.38
CA GLN A 148 22.38 5.90 0.95
C GLN A 148 23.06 4.54 0.76
N ALA A 149 22.90 3.63 1.72
CA ALA A 149 23.45 2.27 1.64
C ALA A 149 22.93 1.54 0.39
N PHE A 150 21.64 1.63 0.10
CA PHE A 150 21.05 1.04 -1.11
C PHE A 150 21.62 1.61 -2.40
N VAL A 151 21.73 2.95 -2.49
CA VAL A 151 22.29 3.60 -3.69
C VAL A 151 23.74 3.18 -3.91
N GLN A 152 24.55 3.09 -2.86
CA GLN A 152 25.95 2.63 -2.96
C GLN A 152 26.04 1.17 -3.44
N GLN A 153 25.19 0.29 -2.91
CA GLN A 153 25.11 -1.10 -3.36
C GLN A 153 24.73 -1.19 -4.84
N LYS A 154 23.70 -0.46 -5.26
CA LYS A 154 23.25 -0.43 -6.67
C LYS A 154 24.37 -0.01 -7.62
N ILE A 155 25.11 1.05 -7.27
CA ILE A 155 26.25 1.54 -8.08
C ILE A 155 27.35 0.47 -8.18
N HIS A 156 27.66 -0.24 -7.09
CA HIS A 156 28.66 -1.32 -7.11
C HIS A 156 28.23 -2.48 -8.03
N GLU A 157 26.96 -2.88 -7.98
CA GLU A 157 26.43 -3.95 -8.83
C GLU A 157 26.43 -3.58 -10.32
N GLU A 158 26.09 -2.33 -10.66
CA GLU A 158 26.13 -1.82 -12.04
C GLU A 158 27.57 -1.78 -12.58
N ASN A 159 28.53 -1.32 -11.77
CA ASN A 159 29.95 -1.30 -12.14
C ASN A 159 30.55 -2.71 -12.29
N GLY A 160 30.09 -3.68 -11.51
CA GLY A 160 30.51 -5.08 -11.63
C GLY A 160 30.01 -5.75 -12.90
N ARG A 161 28.78 -5.44 -13.34
CA ARG A 161 28.20 -5.97 -14.59
C ARG A 161 28.86 -5.43 -15.86
N ASN A 162 29.40 -4.21 -15.83
CA ASN A 162 30.08 -3.60 -16.99
C ASN A 162 31.53 -4.08 -17.19
N ARG A 163 32.07 -4.90 -16.27
CA ARG A 163 33.46 -5.39 -16.29
C ARG A 163 33.61 -6.87 -16.67
N GLY A 164 32.50 -7.58 -16.95
CA GLY A 164 32.48 -8.98 -17.39
C GLY A 164 31.85 -9.12 -18.76
#